data_AF-A0A2R5F989-F1
#
_entry.id   AF-A0A2R5F989-F1
#
_cell.length_a   1.000
_cell.length_b   1.000
_cell.length_c   1.000
_cell.angle_alpha   90.00
_cell.angle_beta   90.00
_cell.angle_gamma   90.00
#
_symmetry.space_group_name_H-M   'P 1'
#
loop_
_entity.id
_entity.type
_entity.pdbx_description
1 polymer ?
#
loop_
_entity_poly.entity_id
_entity_poly.type
_entity_poly.pdbx_seq_one_letter_code
_entity_poly.pdbx_strand_id
1 'polypeptide(L)'
;MHRTRLMRRIISFPESVYNALCTHCSTQELYKSEVVRVAVADLARQPEGAEVHHPRRWSQSYQGTRRRRLAMVLSAEFDMEMRRAAVRYRRSVNAFYTLAVESWLLRQQYGLEAQQTLLAA
;
A
#
# COMPACT_ATOMS: atom_id res chain seq x y z
N MET A 1 1.86 31.30 -5.25
CA MET A 1 2.29 30.06 -4.56
C MET A 1 1.13 29.53 -3.75
N HIS A 2 0.42 28.49 -4.21
CA HIS A 2 -0.60 27.84 -3.38
C HIS A 2 0.09 26.98 -2.31
N ARG A 3 -0.14 27.27 -1.03
CA ARG A 3 0.35 26.42 0.08
C ARG A 3 -0.32 25.06 0.01
N THR A 4 0.46 24.00 -0.13
CA THR A 4 -0.03 22.62 -0.03
C THR A 4 -0.58 22.38 1.37
N ARG A 5 -1.89 22.05 1.46
CA ARG A 5 -2.53 21.78 2.74
C ARG A 5 -2.18 20.37 3.20
N LEU A 6 -1.49 20.25 4.33
CA LEU A 6 -1.20 18.97 4.96
C LEU A 6 -2.43 18.46 5.74
N MET A 7 -2.64 17.15 5.71
CA MET A 7 -3.73 16.44 6.38
C MET A 7 -3.18 15.26 7.16
N ARG A 8 -3.73 15.05 8.36
CA ARG A 8 -3.42 13.89 9.19
C ARG A 8 -4.35 12.75 8.86
N ARG A 9 -3.80 11.57 8.58
CA ARG A 9 -4.56 10.35 8.31
C ARG A 9 -4.09 9.22 9.22
N ILE A 10 -5.03 8.42 9.70
CA ILE A 10 -4.76 7.21 10.48
C ILE A 10 -5.16 6.02 9.62
N ILE A 11 -4.19 5.18 9.28
CA ILE A 11 -4.41 3.95 8.50
C ILE A 11 -4.31 2.77 9.45
N SER A 12 -5.26 1.85 9.33
CA SER A 12 -5.31 0.65 10.17
C SER A 12 -4.92 -0.57 9.36
N PHE A 13 -3.77 -1.15 9.71
CA PHE A 13 -3.24 -2.36 9.07
C PHE A 13 -3.55 -3.59 9.91
N PRO A 14 -3.73 -4.77 9.27
CA PRO A 14 -3.57 -6.05 9.95
C PRO A 14 -2.19 -6.13 10.62
N GLU A 15 -2.11 -6.76 11.79
CA GLU A 15 -0.85 -6.88 12.54
C GLU A 15 0.28 -7.54 11.73
N SER A 16 -0.04 -8.56 10.92
CA SER A 16 0.93 -9.22 10.03
C SER A 16 1.56 -8.24 9.04
N VAL A 17 0.75 -7.47 8.33
CA VAL A 17 1.20 -6.46 7.36
C VAL A 17 2.01 -5.37 8.06
N TYR A 18 1.56 -4.91 9.23
CA TYR A 18 2.28 -3.89 10.00
C TYR A 18 3.65 -4.38 10.48
N ASN A 19 3.75 -5.62 10.95
CA ASN A 19 5.01 -6.20 11.40
C ASN A 19 5.97 -6.41 10.23
N ALA A 20 5.49 -6.94 9.09
CA ALA A 20 6.29 -7.06 7.88
C ALA A 20 6.81 -5.70 7.39
N LEU A 21 5.97 -4.66 7.42
CA LEU A 21 6.39 -3.28 7.15
C LEU A 21 7.47 -2.81 8.14
N CYS A 22 7.29 -3.07 9.44
CA CYS A 22 8.29 -2.70 10.45
C CYS A 22 9.64 -3.39 10.22
N THR A 23 9.63 -4.69 9.96
CA THR A 23 10.84 -5.47 9.66
C THR A 23 11.54 -4.91 8.43
N HIS A 24 10.81 -4.75 7.32
CA HIS A 24 11.38 -4.21 6.09
C HIS A 24 12.00 -2.82 6.30
N CYS A 25 11.27 -1.90 6.94
CA CYS A 25 11.76 -0.56 7.25
C CYS A 25 13.00 -0.58 8.17
N SER A 26 13.05 -1.50 9.14
CA SER A 26 14.21 -1.62 10.02
C SER A 26 15.43 -2.18 9.30
N THR A 27 15.24 -3.16 8.42
CA THR A 27 16.32 -3.78 7.64
C THR A 27 16.92 -2.82 6.61
N GLN A 28 16.09 -1.94 6.04
CA GLN A 28 16.49 -1.02 4.97
C GLN A 28 16.71 0.42 5.47
N GLU A 29 16.60 0.67 6.78
CA GLU A 29 16.70 2.00 7.38
C GLU A 29 15.72 3.04 6.78
N LEU A 30 14.51 2.58 6.42
CA LEU A 30 13.48 3.40 5.77
C LEU A 30 12.40 3.88 6.75
N TYR A 31 11.81 5.04 6.44
CA TYR A 31 10.63 5.51 7.17
C TYR A 31 9.35 4.79 6.70
N LYS A 32 8.58 4.25 7.65
CA LYS A 32 7.29 3.56 7.37
C LYS A 32 6.33 4.42 6.54
N SER A 33 6.23 5.71 6.86
CA SER A 33 5.36 6.65 6.13
C SER A 33 5.77 6.82 4.68
N GLU A 34 7.08 6.78 4.39
CA GLU A 34 7.60 6.88 3.04
C GLU A 34 7.31 5.60 2.25
N VAL A 35 7.60 4.44 2.82
CA VAL A 35 7.30 3.15 2.21
C VAL A 35 5.81 3.01 1.88
N VAL A 36 4.92 3.38 2.82
CA VAL A 36 3.47 3.38 2.57
C VAL A 36 3.12 4.34 1.44
N ARG A 37 3.69 5.55 1.40
CA ARG A 37 3.42 6.52 0.32
C ARG A 37 3.84 5.95 -1.04
N VAL A 38 5.03 5.36 -1.14
CA VAL A 38 5.55 4.76 -2.38
C VAL A 38 4.68 3.58 -2.82
N ALA A 39 4.36 2.67 -1.89
CA ALA A 39 3.54 1.49 -2.20
C ALA A 39 2.16 1.87 -2.76
N VAL A 40 1.51 2.86 -2.15
CA VAL A 40 0.16 3.27 -2.55
C VAL A 40 0.19 4.08 -3.85
N ALA A 41 1.20 4.94 -4.04
CA ALA A 41 1.39 5.65 -5.31
C ALA A 41 1.74 4.70 -6.46
N ASP A 42 2.51 3.64 -6.20
CA ASP A 42 2.80 2.60 -7.18
C ASP A 42 1.52 1.88 -7.62
N LEU A 43 0.71 1.42 -6.67
CA LEU A 43 -0.56 0.77 -6.98
C LEU A 43 -1.57 1.72 -7.65
N ALA A 44 -1.60 2.99 -7.25
CA ALA A 44 -2.49 3.99 -7.83
C ALA A 44 -2.18 4.31 -9.31
N ARG A 45 -0.94 4.06 -9.76
CA ARG A 45 -0.56 4.23 -11.18
C ARG A 45 -0.90 3.03 -12.05
N GLN A 46 -1.17 1.87 -11.46
CA GLN A 46 -1.59 0.67 -12.21
C GLN A 46 -3.02 0.84 -12.76
N PRO A 47 -3.30 0.31 -13.97
CA PRO A 47 -4.62 0.36 -14.57
C PRO A 47 -5.64 -0.44 -13.75
N GLU A 48 -6.92 -0.09 -13.91
CA GLU A 48 -8.02 -0.83 -13.28
C GLU A 48 -8.01 -2.29 -13.76
N GLY A 49 -8.04 -3.23 -12.81
CA GLY A 49 -7.98 -4.67 -13.12
C GLY A 49 -6.59 -5.23 -13.37
N ALA A 50 -5.51 -4.44 -13.22
CA ALA A 50 -4.15 -4.99 -13.14
C ALA A 50 -4.12 -6.11 -12.09
N GLU A 51 -3.53 -7.26 -12.44
CA GLU A 51 -3.39 -8.36 -11.50
C GLU A 51 -2.53 -7.92 -10.32
N VAL A 52 -3.19 -7.52 -9.24
CA VAL A 52 -2.52 -7.26 -7.99
C VAL A 52 -2.23 -8.63 -7.39
N HIS A 53 -0.96 -9.03 -7.41
CA HIS A 53 -0.55 -10.31 -6.84
C HIS A 53 -0.89 -10.37 -5.35
N HIS A 54 -1.91 -11.15 -5.02
CA HIS A 54 -2.28 -11.52 -3.66
C HIS A 54 -2.04 -13.02 -3.46
N PRO A 55 -0.83 -13.44 -3.04
CA PRO A 55 -0.63 -14.81 -2.63
C PRO A 55 -1.61 -15.10 -1.49
N ARG A 56 -2.43 -16.15 -1.72
CA ARG A 56 -3.51 -16.59 -0.84
C ARG A 56 -3.08 -16.83 0.62
N ARG A 57 -1.77 -16.89 0.89
CA ARG A 57 -1.18 -17.10 2.22
C ARG A 57 -1.44 -15.96 3.22
N TRP A 58 -1.60 -14.71 2.79
CA TRP A 58 -1.91 -13.62 3.73
C TRP A 58 -3.41 -13.31 3.83
N SER A 59 -4.23 -13.86 2.92
CA SER A 59 -5.69 -13.68 2.90
C SER A 59 -6.47 -14.67 3.76
N GLN A 60 -5.80 -15.62 4.42
CA GLN A 60 -6.44 -16.46 5.44
C GLN A 60 -6.69 -15.64 6.72
N SER A 61 -7.93 -15.15 6.82
CA SER A 61 -8.59 -14.42 7.92
C SER A 61 -8.04 -13.03 8.28
N TYR A 62 -8.45 -12.00 7.53
CA TYR A 62 -8.52 -10.63 8.08
C TYR A 62 -9.57 -10.45 9.19
N GLN A 63 -10.45 -11.44 9.36
CA GLN A 63 -11.41 -11.52 10.45
C GLN A 63 -10.70 -11.97 11.72
N GLY A 64 -10.79 -11.17 12.79
CA GLY A 64 -10.22 -11.50 14.10
C GLY A 64 -8.76 -11.08 14.32
N THR A 65 -8.03 -10.62 13.29
CA THR A 65 -6.65 -10.13 13.47
C THR A 65 -6.63 -8.77 14.17
N ARG A 66 -5.76 -8.63 15.18
CA ARG A 66 -5.47 -7.33 15.82
C ARG A 66 -5.04 -6.32 14.76
N ARG A 67 -5.52 -5.08 14.89
CA ARG A 67 -5.19 -3.98 13.97
C ARG A 67 -4.17 -3.05 14.62
N ARG A 68 -3.15 -2.65 13.84
CA ARG A 68 -2.16 -1.64 14.24
C ARG A 68 -2.39 -0.37 13.45
N ARG A 69 -2.27 0.78 14.10
CA ARG A 69 -2.54 2.09 13.51
C ARG A 69 -1.23 2.81 13.18
N LEU A 70 -1.14 3.35 11.97
CA LEU A 70 -0.06 4.25 11.56
C LEU A 70 -0.65 5.64 11.30
N ALA A 71 -0.14 6.65 11.99
CA ALA A 71 -0.45 8.04 11.69
C ALA A 71 0.47 8.54 10.58
N MET A 72 -0.10 9.19 9.57
CA MET A 72 0.60 9.76 8.44
C MET A 72 0.18 11.21 8.22
N VAL A 73 1.10 12.01 7.72
CA VAL A 73 0.85 13.36 7.23
C VAL A 73 0.97 13.33 5.71
N LEU A 74 -0.10 13.70 5.01
CA LEU A 74 -0.22 13.65 3.56
C LEU A 74 -0.63 15.02 3.04
N SER A 75 -0.30 15.35 1.79
CA SER A 75 -0.93 16.50 1.14
C SER A 75 -2.39 16.19 0.81
N ALA A 76 -3.22 17.23 0.73
CA ALA A 76 -4.63 17.09 0.36
C ALA A 76 -4.77 16.50 -1.07
N GLU A 77 -3.87 16.89 -1.98
CA GLU A 77 -3.82 16.40 -3.35
C GLU A 77 -3.58 14.89 -3.36
N PHE A 78 -2.60 14.41 -2.57
CA PHE A 78 -2.33 12.98 -2.43
C PHE A 78 -3.52 12.25 -1.81
N ASP A 79 -4.14 12.79 -0.74
CA ASP A 79 -5.32 12.16 -0.13
C ASP A 79 -6.48 12.00 -1.12
N MET A 80 -6.73 13.02 -1.97
CA MET A 80 -7.75 12.94 -3.01
C MET A 80 -7.40 11.92 -4.09
N GLU A 81 -6.16 11.89 -4.55
CA GLU A 81 -5.69 10.92 -5.54
C GLU A 81 -5.88 9.48 -5.02
N MET A 82 -5.48 9.22 -3.77
CA MET A 82 -5.63 7.90 -3.16
C MET A 82 -7.09 7.50 -2.96
N ARG A 83 -7.98 8.47 -2.68
CA ARG A 83 -9.43 8.21 -2.65
C ARG A 83 -9.97 7.81 -4.01
N ARG A 84 -9.55 8.49 -5.09
CA ARG A 84 -9.95 8.15 -6.46
C ARG A 84 -9.45 6.77 -6.85
N ALA A 85 -8.19 6.46 -6.53
CA ALA A 85 -7.63 5.12 -6.75
C ALA A 85 -8.43 4.06 -5.98
N ALA A 86 -8.70 4.28 -4.68
CA ALA A 86 -9.48 3.33 -3.87
C ALA A 86 -10.87 3.03 -4.47
N VAL A 87 -11.55 4.05 -5.04
CA VAL A 87 -12.82 3.89 -5.75
C VAL A 87 -12.66 3.01 -6.99
N ARG A 88 -11.63 3.21 -7.84
CA ARG A 88 -11.36 2.34 -8.99
C ARG A 88 -11.12 0.88 -8.58
N TYR A 89 -10.42 0.66 -7.47
CA TYR A 89 -10.20 -0.67 -6.91
C TYR A 89 -11.41 -1.23 -6.13
N ARG A 90 -12.55 -0.50 -6.10
CA ARG A 90 -13.78 -0.86 -5.39
C ARG A 90 -13.55 -1.22 -3.92
N ARG A 91 -12.65 -0.47 -3.26
CA ARG A 91 -12.22 -0.71 -1.88
C ARG A 91 -12.44 0.55 -1.04
N SER A 92 -12.63 0.37 0.26
CA SER A 92 -12.47 1.48 1.19
C SER A 92 -11.03 1.99 1.15
N VAL A 93 -10.81 3.26 1.47
CA VAL A 93 -9.45 3.84 1.49
C VAL A 93 -8.50 2.99 2.34
N ASN A 94 -8.88 2.60 3.56
CA ASN A 94 -8.01 1.77 4.41
C ASN A 94 -7.70 0.39 3.79
N ALA A 95 -8.70 -0.22 3.14
CA ALA A 95 -8.50 -1.49 2.45
C ALA A 95 -7.55 -1.32 1.26
N PHE A 96 -7.65 -0.22 0.51
CA PHE A 96 -6.73 0.11 -0.58
C PHE A 96 -5.30 0.31 -0.09
N TYR A 97 -5.09 1.02 1.02
CA TYR A 97 -3.75 1.17 1.61
C TYR A 97 -3.17 -0.16 2.09
N THR A 98 -3.99 -1.00 2.72
CA THR A 98 -3.57 -2.34 3.14
C THR A 98 -3.15 -3.17 1.92
N LEU A 99 -3.98 -3.16 0.87
CA LEU A 99 -3.72 -3.83 -0.41
C LEU A 99 -2.38 -3.42 -1.00
N ALA A 100 -2.13 -2.11 -1.08
CA ALA A 100 -0.92 -1.55 -1.65
C ALA A 100 0.33 -2.00 -0.90
N VAL A 101 0.32 -1.87 0.42
CA VAL A 101 1.48 -2.21 1.27
C VAL A 101 1.74 -3.71 1.25
N GLU A 102 0.69 -4.53 1.36
CA GLU A 102 0.79 -5.98 1.26
C GLU A 102 1.43 -6.39 -0.08
N SER A 103 0.87 -5.92 -1.20
CA SER A 103 1.35 -6.26 -2.54
C SER A 103 2.78 -5.79 -2.78
N TRP A 104 3.14 -4.63 -2.24
CA TRP A 104 4.50 -4.11 -2.32
C TRP A 104 5.50 -4.93 -1.50
N LEU A 105 5.18 -5.26 -0.24
CA LEU A 105 6.05 -6.07 0.63
C LEU A 105 6.30 -7.46 0.06
N LEU A 106 5.29 -8.07 -0.54
CA LEU A 106 5.43 -9.36 -1.21
C LEU A 106 6.38 -9.27 -2.39
N ARG A 107 6.28 -8.23 -3.23
CA ARG A 107 7.23 -8.03 -4.33
C ARG A 107 8.67 -7.88 -3.82
N GLN A 108 8.88 -7.16 -2.71
CA GLN A 108 10.19 -7.04 -2.09
C GLN A 108 10.72 -8.37 -1.53
N GLN A 109 9.86 -9.19 -0.91
CA GLN A 109 10.27 -10.46 -0.31
C GLN A 109 10.67 -11.53 -1.34
N TYR A 110 9.97 -11.56 -2.49
CA TYR A 110 10.21 -12.56 -3.54
C TYR A 110 11.11 -12.06 -4.67
N GLY A 111 11.68 -10.86 -4.54
CA GLY A 111 12.50 -10.26 -5.60
C GLY A 111 11.74 -10.08 -6.91
N LEU A 112 10.41 -9.86 -6.85
CA LEU A 112 9.58 -9.59 -8.02
C LEU A 112 9.79 -8.14 -8.43
N GLU A 113 10.95 -7.85 -9.00
CA GLU A 113 11.14 -6.65 -9.82
C GLU A 113 10.11 -6.74 -10.95
N ALA A 114 9.40 -5.64 -11.21
CA ALA A 114 8.35 -5.61 -12.22
C ALA A 114 8.87 -6.21 -13.52
N GLN A 115 8.46 -7.44 -13.84
CA GLN A 115 8.90 -8.13 -15.03
C GLN A 115 8.24 -7.46 -16.24
N GLN A 116 8.79 -6.33 -16.65
CA GLN A 116 8.57 -5.67 -17.93
C GLN A 116 9.25 -6.51 -19.01
N THR A 117 8.76 -7.70 -19.34
CA THR A 117 9.20 -8.41 -20.56
C THR A 117 8.16 -9.42 -21.06
N LEU A 118 7.44 -9.00 -22.10
CA LEU A 118 6.99 -9.78 -23.26
C LEU A 118 6.08 -11.00 -23.04
N LEU A 119 4.77 -10.76 -23.18
CA LEU A 119 3.92 -11.65 -23.99
C LEU A 119 3.55 -10.90 -25.28
N ALA A 120 4.53 -10.86 -26.18
CA ALA A 120 4.25 -10.92 -27.61
C ALA A 120 4.24 -12.40 -27.96
N ALA A 121 3.05 -12.95 -28.15
CA ALA A 121 2.80 -14.19 -28.88
C ALA A 121 1.50 -13.98 -29.66
#